data_AF-A0A957FH90-F1
#
_entry.id   AF-A0A957FH90-F1
#
_cell.length_a   1.000
_cell.length_b   1.000
_cell.length_c   1.000
_cell.angle_alpha   90.00
_cell.angle_beta   90.00
_cell.angle_gamma   90.00
#
_symmetry.space_group_name_H-M   'P 1'
#
loop_
_entity.id
_entity.type
_entity.pdbx_description
1 polymer ?
#
loop_
_entity_poly.entity_id
_entity_poly.type
_entity_poly.pdbx_seq_one_letter_code
_entity_poly.pdbx_strand_id
1 'polypeptide(L)'
;MLKELGSRLIVGKTAVIFMVGFLLFAGCRSVGVDAPLANLESSPAASVTSTAVPTATATPSPTNTPTVTPSPTPTFTPTATAVPISVSGDPREAVLREPERQDNAFCGIVDTLDFPLDPPEALSVSYGGQGFGRFRSRYDQYHAGEDWQLVRGRSNLGKPVYAIGHGRVTYANPNGWGRDKGVIIIRHTFADGSTVLSFYGHMDPPSVTLRVGDCVVRGQKIAEIGEPRTPPHLHFEIRTHMPEEPGPGYWPTDPTEVGWLPPSQFIWEKRMAAQKGVVWTRPFTTEGTQNIGLIDEETLVIKEGSQLIGLGVSDGQLRWQQTFTDTVTTAIFDAVEPLLYTGSRLGQVAAYPLLEADNGTTSFSEEPLWQTDLALVGSPLLLPLPGGGVVVSVRQALTAVATDGAILWQAEIAQRLFDWVSTTDGLILTVSGRDGPLYSLTASGLQAWPVAMNGRARSVGNQIWLYADDGLYRLDLAALTAELLYQLPQSFMGLGSIIALPDGGALIAHQERGDRRLIAFNADGTVQWERSYAQLGTGESRLLLHNGRPYLLLQTGSDITTQFFLYAIDRENSGLTHIFTGGTREPILGDNWVVSLNENLLLMNIGGGSMAVLDVAAAYQPID
;
A
#
# COMPACT_ATOMS: atom_id res chain seq x y z
N MET A 1 -13.57 34.29 -62.59
CA MET A 1 -12.78 34.28 -63.85
C MET A 1 -11.49 33.49 -63.57
N LEU A 2 -10.92 32.78 -64.54
CA LEU A 2 -9.77 31.88 -64.31
C LEU A 2 -8.40 32.60 -64.39
N LYS A 3 -7.36 31.86 -63.96
CA LYS A 3 -5.90 31.97 -64.22
C LYS A 3 -5.06 32.46 -63.01
N GLU A 4 -3.81 31.98 -62.79
CA GLU A 4 -2.99 31.06 -63.60
C GLU A 4 -2.13 30.03 -62.79
N LEU A 5 -1.37 29.20 -63.52
CA LEU A 5 -0.52 28.03 -63.17
C LEU A 5 0.75 28.36 -62.34
N GLY A 6 1.54 27.41 -61.80
CA GLY A 6 1.51 25.93 -61.79
C GLY A 6 2.91 25.28 -61.60
N SER A 7 3.05 23.95 -61.84
CA SER A 7 4.26 23.08 -61.71
C SER A 7 4.55 22.56 -60.28
N ARG A 8 4.74 21.25 -59.97
CA ARG A 8 5.73 20.20 -60.42
C ARG A 8 7.16 20.49 -59.90
N LEU A 9 7.99 19.58 -59.35
CA LEU A 9 7.96 18.14 -58.95
C LEU A 9 9.23 17.88 -58.05
N ILE A 10 9.53 16.84 -57.25
CA ILE A 10 9.05 15.48 -56.84
C ILE A 10 9.22 15.38 -55.27
N VAL A 11 9.11 14.30 -54.46
CA VAL A 11 9.65 12.91 -54.37
C VAL A 11 8.86 12.16 -53.25
N GLY A 12 8.75 10.83 -53.29
CA GLY A 12 8.72 9.96 -52.09
C GLY A 12 7.45 9.87 -51.22
N LYS A 13 6.71 8.76 -51.35
CA LYS A 13 5.82 8.23 -50.30
C LYS A 13 6.06 6.74 -50.10
N THR A 14 6.54 6.35 -48.93
CA THR A 14 6.52 4.96 -48.45
C THR A 14 5.38 4.84 -47.44
N ALA A 15 4.37 4.03 -47.74
CA ALA A 15 3.24 3.78 -46.85
C ALA A 15 3.36 2.37 -46.26
N VAL A 16 3.61 2.28 -44.95
CA VAL A 16 3.57 1.01 -44.21
C VAL A 16 2.14 0.79 -43.74
N ILE A 17 1.48 -0.24 -44.28
CA ILE A 17 0.13 -0.65 -43.87
C ILE A 17 0.27 -1.74 -42.81
N PHE A 18 -0.13 -1.44 -41.57
CA PHE A 18 -0.36 -2.48 -40.57
C PHE A 18 -1.66 -3.22 -40.89
N MET A 19 -1.54 -4.45 -41.38
CA MET A 19 -2.69 -5.34 -41.63
C MET A 19 -2.79 -6.39 -40.51
N VAL A 20 -3.98 -6.50 -39.92
CA VAL A 20 -4.24 -7.44 -38.80
C VAL A 20 -4.28 -8.88 -39.33
N GLY A 21 -3.34 -9.71 -38.86
CA GLY A 21 -3.25 -11.12 -39.20
C GLY A 21 -4.11 -12.02 -38.30
N PHE A 22 -5.38 -12.22 -38.66
CA PHE A 22 -6.22 -13.28 -38.10
C PHE A 22 -6.09 -14.54 -38.95
N LEU A 23 -5.67 -15.68 -38.37
CA LEU A 23 -5.51 -16.93 -39.14
C LEU A 23 -5.95 -18.16 -38.32
N LEU A 24 -7.18 -18.61 -38.61
CA LEU A 24 -7.72 -19.88 -38.16
C LEU A 24 -7.26 -21.00 -39.10
N PHE A 25 -6.93 -22.18 -38.56
CA PHE A 25 -6.82 -23.42 -39.32
C PHE A 25 -7.92 -24.41 -38.92
N ALA A 26 -8.87 -24.61 -39.82
CA ALA A 26 -9.55 -25.90 -40.00
C ALA A 26 -8.84 -26.64 -41.16
N GLY A 27 -8.85 -27.96 -41.30
CA GLY A 27 -9.59 -29.00 -40.58
C GLY A 27 -10.14 -30.01 -41.60
N CYS A 28 -10.44 -31.26 -41.21
CA CYS A 28 -11.00 -32.22 -42.18
C CYS A 28 -11.84 -33.34 -41.54
N ARG A 29 -13.16 -33.29 -41.81
CA ARG A 29 -14.10 -34.39 -42.19
C ARG A 29 -14.16 -35.69 -41.32
N SER A 30 -15.31 -36.33 -41.11
CA SER A 30 -16.61 -36.28 -41.83
C SER A 30 -17.83 -36.77 -41.02
N VAL A 31 -18.98 -36.12 -41.27
CA VAL A 31 -20.36 -36.70 -41.36
C VAL A 31 -21.04 -37.28 -40.10
N GLY A 32 -22.22 -36.73 -39.80
CA GLY A 32 -23.28 -37.24 -38.94
C GLY A 32 -24.47 -36.26 -39.02
N VAL A 33 -25.68 -36.72 -39.36
CA VAL A 33 -26.75 -35.85 -39.91
C VAL A 33 -27.95 -35.66 -38.98
N ASP A 34 -28.60 -34.50 -39.16
CA ASP A 34 -30.01 -34.15 -38.85
C ASP A 34 -30.50 -33.88 -37.41
N ALA A 35 -31.40 -32.88 -37.39
CA ALA A 35 -32.27 -32.32 -36.33
C ALA A 35 -33.43 -31.60 -37.10
N PRO A 36 -34.34 -30.78 -36.52
CA PRO A 36 -34.75 -30.51 -35.13
C PRO A 36 -36.22 -30.99 -34.91
N LEU A 37 -37.11 -30.60 -33.98
CA LEU A 37 -37.54 -29.35 -33.29
C LEU A 37 -38.24 -29.74 -31.95
N ALA A 38 -38.22 -28.96 -30.85
CA ALA A 38 -39.02 -27.75 -30.54
C ALA A 38 -40.56 -27.97 -30.55
N ASN A 39 -41.40 -27.47 -29.62
CA ASN A 39 -41.17 -26.64 -28.41
C ASN A 39 -42.43 -26.64 -27.47
N LEU A 40 -42.32 -25.94 -26.32
CA LEU A 40 -43.40 -25.31 -25.51
C LEU A 40 -44.36 -26.15 -24.61
N GLU A 41 -44.20 -25.90 -23.31
CA GLU A 41 -45.14 -25.76 -22.18
C GLU A 41 -46.68 -25.91 -22.36
N SER A 42 -47.32 -26.49 -21.33
CA SER A 42 -48.60 -25.99 -20.78
C SER A 42 -48.85 -26.47 -19.33
N SER A 43 -49.73 -25.76 -18.62
CA SER A 43 -50.14 -25.95 -17.21
C SER A 43 -51.48 -25.19 -17.00
N PRO A 44 -52.23 -25.28 -15.87
CA PRO A 44 -52.27 -26.27 -14.79
C PRO A 44 -53.68 -26.91 -14.60
N ALA A 45 -53.81 -27.89 -13.69
CA ALA A 45 -55.07 -28.17 -12.98
C ALA A 45 -54.82 -28.94 -11.66
N ALA A 46 -55.65 -28.72 -10.64
CA ALA A 46 -55.61 -29.44 -9.37
C ALA A 46 -56.94 -30.17 -9.12
N SER A 47 -56.95 -31.24 -8.29
CA SER A 47 -58.10 -31.60 -7.43
C SER A 47 -57.91 -32.84 -6.53
N VAL A 48 -58.26 -32.65 -5.24
CA VAL A 48 -58.64 -33.58 -4.14
C VAL A 48 -57.84 -34.87 -3.83
N THR A 49 -57.60 -35.05 -2.53
CA THR A 49 -57.14 -36.26 -1.84
C THR A 49 -58.15 -37.42 -1.89
N SER A 50 -57.65 -38.66 -1.87
CA SER A 50 -58.41 -39.85 -1.41
C SER A 50 -57.57 -40.63 -0.38
N THR A 51 -58.22 -41.30 0.58
CA THR A 51 -57.55 -41.96 1.72
C THR A 51 -57.93 -43.43 1.80
N ALA A 52 -56.95 -44.34 1.75
CA ALA A 52 -57.14 -45.77 1.98
C ALA A 52 -55.86 -46.45 2.55
N VAL A 53 -55.83 -46.58 3.88
CA VAL A 53 -55.52 -47.76 4.72
C VAL A 53 -54.63 -48.90 4.12
N PRO A 54 -53.67 -49.47 4.88
CA PRO A 54 -52.37 -49.88 4.32
C PRO A 54 -52.16 -51.39 4.04
N THR A 55 -51.07 -51.68 3.32
CA THR A 55 -50.44 -53.01 3.22
C THR A 55 -49.14 -53.05 4.02
N ALA A 56 -48.84 -54.16 4.71
CA ALA A 56 -47.71 -54.27 5.63
C ALA A 56 -46.32 -54.25 4.95
N THR A 57 -45.38 -53.51 5.53
CA THR A 57 -43.98 -53.44 5.09
C THR A 57 -43.18 -54.65 5.56
N ALA A 58 -42.41 -55.28 4.65
CA ALA A 58 -41.42 -56.29 5.01
C ALA A 58 -40.15 -55.62 5.58
N THR A 59 -39.64 -56.13 6.70
CA THR A 59 -38.45 -55.57 7.38
C THR A 59 -37.16 -55.85 6.61
N PRO A 60 -36.38 -54.84 6.20
CA PRO A 60 -35.04 -55.05 5.65
C PRO A 60 -34.04 -55.39 6.75
N SER A 61 -33.09 -56.28 6.46
CA SER A 61 -31.99 -56.62 7.35
C SER A 61 -30.98 -55.46 7.46
N PRO A 62 -30.39 -55.16 8.64
CA PRO A 62 -29.52 -54.01 8.81
C PRO A 62 -28.17 -54.18 8.09
N THR A 63 -27.90 -53.31 7.10
CA THR A 63 -26.55 -53.12 6.55
C THR A 63 -25.75 -52.22 7.47
N ASN A 64 -24.69 -52.76 8.10
CA ASN A 64 -23.77 -52.00 8.94
C ASN A 64 -22.84 -51.10 8.09
N THR A 65 -23.36 -49.99 7.58
CA THR A 65 -22.55 -48.91 7.03
C THR A 65 -22.00 -48.06 8.19
N PRO A 66 -20.68 -47.94 8.37
CA PRO A 66 -20.12 -47.07 9.41
C PRO A 66 -20.45 -45.62 9.09
N THR A 67 -21.36 -45.01 9.86
CA THR A 67 -21.63 -43.58 9.77
C THR A 67 -20.40 -42.82 10.21
N VAL A 68 -19.79 -42.05 9.29
CA VAL A 68 -18.76 -41.08 9.65
C VAL A 68 -19.43 -40.03 10.54
N THR A 69 -19.17 -40.09 11.84
CA THR A 69 -19.59 -39.04 12.77
C THR A 69 -18.96 -37.74 12.30
N PRO A 70 -19.74 -36.67 12.06
CA PRO A 70 -19.15 -35.37 11.74
C PRO A 70 -18.28 -34.94 12.92
N SER A 71 -16.99 -34.76 12.67
CA SER A 71 -16.07 -34.23 13.69
C SER A 71 -16.64 -32.90 14.21
N PRO A 72 -16.71 -32.68 15.53
CA PRO A 72 -17.33 -31.48 16.08
C PRO A 72 -16.61 -30.25 15.53
N THR A 73 -17.36 -29.40 14.82
CA THR A 73 -16.84 -28.10 14.38
C THR A 73 -16.33 -27.36 15.61
N PRO A 74 -15.05 -26.95 15.66
CA PRO A 74 -14.47 -26.33 16.85
C PRO A 74 -15.29 -25.09 17.18
N THR A 75 -16.02 -25.15 18.30
CA THR A 75 -16.85 -24.05 18.75
C THR A 75 -15.92 -23.06 19.42
N PHE A 76 -15.42 -22.12 18.62
CA PHE A 76 -14.57 -21.02 19.06
C PHE A 76 -15.24 -20.30 20.22
N THR A 77 -14.79 -20.62 21.44
CA THR A 77 -15.17 -19.86 22.63
C THR A 77 -14.44 -18.52 22.51
N PRO A 78 -15.14 -17.38 22.58
CA PRO A 78 -14.47 -16.09 22.47
C PRO A 78 -13.49 -15.94 23.63
N THR A 79 -12.21 -15.77 23.31
CA THR A 79 -11.16 -15.50 24.29
C THR A 79 -11.56 -14.26 25.10
N ALA A 80 -11.37 -14.29 26.41
CA ALA A 80 -11.60 -13.11 27.25
C ALA A 80 -10.73 -11.95 26.74
N THR A 81 -11.37 -10.83 26.37
CA THR A 81 -10.71 -9.64 25.83
C THR A 81 -9.64 -9.15 26.80
N ALA A 82 -8.44 -8.86 26.29
CA ALA A 82 -7.37 -8.32 27.12
C ALA A 82 -7.73 -6.91 27.65
N VAL A 83 -7.11 -6.49 28.76
CA VAL A 83 -7.30 -5.13 29.30
C VAL A 83 -6.98 -4.10 28.21
N PRO A 84 -7.88 -3.14 27.90
CA PRO A 84 -7.63 -2.16 26.86
C PRO A 84 -6.35 -1.36 27.09
N ILE A 85 -5.62 -1.07 26.02
CA ILE A 85 -4.38 -0.30 26.07
C ILE A 85 -4.68 1.18 26.28
N SER A 86 -3.85 1.87 27.07
CA SER A 86 -3.89 3.33 27.15
C SER A 86 -3.26 3.93 25.90
N VAL A 87 -3.90 4.95 25.32
CA VAL A 87 -3.42 5.67 24.12
C VAL A 87 -3.34 7.16 24.45
N SER A 88 -2.25 7.80 24.05
CA SER A 88 -1.98 9.22 24.27
C SER A 88 -1.42 9.90 23.03
N GLY A 89 -1.47 11.23 22.99
CA GLY A 89 -0.97 12.04 21.88
C GLY A 89 -1.86 12.01 20.64
N ASP A 90 -1.78 13.09 19.86
CA ASP A 90 -2.32 13.20 18.51
C ASP A 90 -1.39 14.13 17.71
N PRO A 91 -0.69 13.63 16.67
CA PRO A 91 0.22 14.46 15.89
C PRO A 91 -0.49 15.53 15.07
N ARG A 92 -1.83 15.45 14.92
CA ARG A 92 -2.65 16.50 14.30
C ARG A 92 -3.13 17.56 15.30
N GLU A 93 -3.17 17.30 16.62
CA GLU A 93 -3.71 18.25 17.62
C GLU A 93 -2.95 19.59 17.64
N ALA A 94 -1.63 19.56 17.46
CA ALA A 94 -0.80 20.76 17.29
C ALA A 94 -1.31 21.68 16.15
N VAL A 95 -1.98 21.09 15.17
CA VAL A 95 -2.41 21.66 13.88
C VAL A 95 -3.94 21.75 13.81
N LEU A 96 -4.58 22.04 14.94
CA LEU A 96 -6.02 22.33 15.08
C LEU A 96 -6.31 23.69 15.77
N ARG A 97 -5.33 24.60 15.79
CA ARG A 97 -5.48 25.96 16.35
C ARG A 97 -6.16 26.89 15.31
N GLU A 98 -7.00 27.82 15.77
CA GLU A 98 -7.60 28.85 14.90
C GLU A 98 -6.52 29.73 14.24
N PRO A 99 -6.69 30.17 12.98
CA PRO A 99 -5.65 30.86 12.23
C PRO A 99 -5.52 32.32 12.65
N GLU A 100 -4.29 32.78 12.86
CA GLU A 100 -4.02 34.21 13.02
C GLU A 100 -3.83 34.90 11.64
N ARG A 101 -4.43 36.08 11.49
CA ARG A 101 -4.21 36.95 10.33
C ARG A 101 -2.77 37.45 10.31
N GLN A 102 -2.10 37.31 9.16
CA GLN A 102 -0.74 37.81 8.94
C GLN A 102 -0.69 38.78 7.74
N ASP A 103 0.38 39.58 7.61
CA ASP A 103 0.49 40.60 6.57
C ASP A 103 0.70 40.01 5.16
N ASN A 104 1.42 38.89 5.07
CA ASN A 104 1.56 38.07 3.85
C ASN A 104 0.32 37.16 3.60
N ALA A 105 -0.44 36.83 4.66
CA ALA A 105 -1.59 35.93 4.61
C ALA A 105 -2.79 36.51 5.39
N PHE A 106 -3.47 37.48 4.76
CA PHE A 106 -4.59 38.22 5.36
C PHE A 106 -5.72 37.33 5.91
N CYS A 107 -5.97 36.18 5.28
CA CYS A 107 -7.01 35.21 5.67
C CYS A 107 -6.47 34.04 6.51
N GLY A 108 -5.28 34.18 7.09
CA GLY A 108 -4.59 33.11 7.81
C GLY A 108 -3.60 32.34 6.93
N ILE A 109 -2.55 31.83 7.56
CA ILE A 109 -1.64 30.83 6.98
C ILE A 109 -2.32 29.46 6.99
N VAL A 110 -2.01 28.61 6.00
CA VAL A 110 -2.36 27.19 6.00
C VAL A 110 -1.51 26.46 7.03
N ASP A 111 -2.18 25.85 8.00
CA ASP A 111 -1.60 24.99 9.02
C ASP A 111 -1.53 23.53 8.53
N THR A 112 -2.63 23.03 7.96
CA THR A 112 -2.75 21.73 7.29
C THR A 112 -3.90 21.78 6.27
N LEU A 113 -4.21 20.67 5.61
CA LEU A 113 -5.31 20.57 4.65
C LEU A 113 -6.30 19.47 5.01
N ASP A 114 -7.58 19.72 4.81
CA ASP A 114 -8.68 18.77 4.99
C ASP A 114 -9.42 18.50 3.69
N PHE A 115 -10.12 17.34 3.62
CA PHE A 115 -10.80 16.95 2.40
C PHE A 115 -12.08 17.76 2.16
N PRO A 116 -12.43 18.05 0.88
CA PRO A 116 -13.51 18.97 0.54
C PRO A 116 -14.92 18.39 0.77
N LEU A 117 -15.03 17.07 0.99
CA LEU A 117 -16.23 16.36 1.42
C LEU A 117 -15.90 15.52 2.66
N ASP A 118 -16.81 15.50 3.64
CA ASP A 118 -16.64 14.75 4.90
C ASP A 118 -15.30 15.02 5.63
N PRO A 119 -14.94 16.29 5.89
CA PRO A 119 -13.70 16.64 6.58
C PRO A 119 -13.70 16.13 8.04
N PRO A 120 -12.51 15.87 8.62
CA PRO A 120 -11.21 16.04 7.99
C PRO A 120 -10.85 14.91 7.01
N GLU A 121 -11.20 13.66 7.31
CA GLU A 121 -10.58 12.47 6.72
C GLU A 121 -11.29 11.86 5.50
N ALA A 122 -12.50 12.30 5.16
CA ALA A 122 -13.31 11.76 4.08
C ALA A 122 -13.57 10.23 4.17
N LEU A 123 -13.77 9.71 5.38
CA LEU A 123 -13.94 8.27 5.62
C LEU A 123 -15.25 7.71 5.05
N SER A 124 -16.29 8.53 4.94
CA SER A 124 -17.56 8.15 4.30
C SER A 124 -17.61 8.41 2.80
N VAL A 125 -16.56 9.02 2.20
CA VAL A 125 -16.44 9.18 0.75
C VAL A 125 -16.17 7.84 0.07
N SER A 126 -17.13 7.40 -0.73
CA SER A 126 -17.07 6.14 -1.49
C SER A 126 -16.60 6.27 -2.95
N TYR A 127 -16.25 7.49 -3.40
CA TYR A 127 -15.44 7.74 -4.60
C TYR A 127 -14.80 9.13 -4.54
N GLY A 128 -13.48 9.21 -4.69
CA GLY A 128 -12.70 10.44 -4.58
C GLY A 128 -11.21 10.08 -4.47
N GLY A 129 -10.32 11.00 -4.86
CA GLY A 129 -8.89 10.68 -4.96
C GLY A 129 -8.47 9.88 -6.18
N GLN A 130 -9.32 9.78 -7.21
CA GLN A 130 -8.99 9.05 -8.43
C GLN A 130 -9.32 9.85 -9.68
N GLY A 131 -8.52 9.62 -10.73
CA GLY A 131 -8.83 10.07 -12.09
C GLY A 131 -8.37 11.47 -12.45
N PHE A 132 -7.60 12.15 -11.59
CA PHE A 132 -6.66 13.20 -12.01
C PHE A 132 -5.68 12.64 -13.05
N GLY A 133 -5.21 13.45 -13.99
CA GLY A 133 -4.25 13.02 -15.02
C GLY A 133 -4.76 11.90 -15.93
N ARG A 134 -6.05 11.53 -15.85
CA ARG A 134 -6.60 10.40 -16.61
C ARG A 134 -7.17 10.87 -17.95
N PHE A 135 -6.58 10.42 -19.04
CA PHE A 135 -7.12 10.64 -20.38
C PHE A 135 -8.56 10.10 -20.53
N ARG A 136 -9.45 10.90 -21.11
CA ARG A 136 -10.85 10.54 -21.37
C ARG A 136 -11.16 10.70 -22.86
N SER A 137 -11.24 9.59 -23.59
CA SER A 137 -11.51 9.56 -25.05
C SER A 137 -12.85 10.20 -25.49
N ARG A 138 -13.77 10.47 -24.55
CA ARG A 138 -15.02 11.23 -24.80
C ARG A 138 -14.83 12.76 -24.89
N TYR A 139 -13.65 13.25 -24.49
CA TYR A 139 -13.24 14.66 -24.51
C TYR A 139 -11.96 14.88 -25.33
N ASP A 140 -11.22 13.81 -25.65
CA ASP A 140 -9.87 13.85 -26.27
C ASP A 140 -8.83 14.60 -25.42
N GLN A 141 -9.00 14.52 -24.10
CA GLN A 141 -8.28 15.31 -23.10
C GLN A 141 -8.06 14.54 -21.78
N TYR A 142 -7.04 14.94 -21.04
CA TYR A 142 -6.76 14.56 -19.66
C TYR A 142 -7.64 15.33 -18.68
N HIS A 143 -7.94 14.74 -17.53
CA HIS A 143 -8.79 15.35 -16.50
C HIS A 143 -7.96 16.18 -15.52
N ALA A 144 -8.35 17.45 -15.31
CA ALA A 144 -7.57 18.42 -14.54
C ALA A 144 -7.77 18.36 -13.01
N GLY A 145 -8.66 17.48 -12.54
CA GLY A 145 -9.02 17.33 -11.13
C GLY A 145 -9.51 15.92 -10.79
N GLU A 146 -10.19 15.80 -9.67
CA GLU A 146 -10.82 14.58 -9.17
C GLU A 146 -12.35 14.74 -9.11
N ASP A 147 -13.08 13.67 -9.43
CA ASP A 147 -14.55 13.62 -9.31
C ASP A 147 -14.95 12.97 -7.97
N TRP A 148 -15.49 13.75 -7.04
CA TRP A 148 -15.77 13.34 -5.66
C TRP A 148 -17.27 13.08 -5.39
N GLN A 149 -17.57 11.94 -4.76
CA GLN A 149 -18.92 11.49 -4.38
C GLN A 149 -18.89 10.88 -2.97
N LEU A 150 -19.74 11.37 -2.07
CA LEU A 150 -19.95 10.73 -0.76
C LEU A 150 -20.50 9.32 -0.95
N VAL A 151 -21.60 9.16 -1.69
CA VAL A 151 -22.19 7.85 -1.97
C VAL A 151 -22.21 7.58 -3.48
N ARG A 152 -21.24 6.77 -3.92
CA ARG A 152 -21.07 6.32 -5.31
C ARG A 152 -22.32 5.60 -5.81
N GLY A 153 -22.78 5.96 -7.00
CA GLY A 153 -23.99 5.37 -7.59
C GLY A 153 -25.31 5.82 -6.94
N ARG A 154 -25.28 6.81 -6.03
CA ARG A 154 -26.44 7.56 -5.57
C ARG A 154 -26.27 9.04 -5.94
N SER A 155 -27.33 9.83 -5.80
CA SER A 155 -27.21 11.29 -5.96
C SER A 155 -26.47 11.90 -4.76
N ASN A 156 -25.52 12.78 -5.05
CA ASN A 156 -24.82 13.61 -4.06
C ASN A 156 -25.32 15.07 -4.08
N LEU A 157 -26.46 15.35 -4.73
CA LEU A 157 -27.11 16.67 -4.73
C LEU A 157 -27.39 17.15 -3.29
N GLY A 158 -27.16 18.43 -3.01
CA GLY A 158 -27.36 19.05 -1.69
C GLY A 158 -26.36 18.60 -0.62
N LYS A 159 -25.28 17.90 -0.99
CA LYS A 159 -24.24 17.50 -0.04
C LYS A 159 -23.26 18.65 0.21
N PRO A 160 -22.88 18.93 1.47
CA PRO A 160 -22.04 20.08 1.79
C PRO A 160 -20.61 19.93 1.25
N VAL A 161 -20.08 21.04 0.73
CA VAL A 161 -18.71 21.19 0.25
C VAL A 161 -17.96 22.14 1.19
N TYR A 162 -16.72 21.82 1.54
CA TYR A 162 -15.93 22.49 2.56
C TYR A 162 -14.61 23.06 2.01
N ALA A 163 -14.15 24.18 2.57
CA ALA A 163 -12.84 24.74 2.31
C ALA A 163 -11.73 23.81 2.85
N ILE A 164 -10.75 23.46 2.02
CA ILE A 164 -9.67 22.53 2.42
C ILE A 164 -8.70 23.14 3.43
N GLY A 165 -8.67 24.46 3.56
CA GLY A 165 -7.69 25.19 4.37
C GLY A 165 -8.06 26.65 4.52
N HIS A 166 -7.32 27.36 5.35
CA HIS A 166 -7.43 28.82 5.48
C HIS A 166 -7.06 29.51 4.16
N GLY A 167 -7.81 30.53 3.75
CA GLY A 167 -7.59 31.13 2.44
C GLY A 167 -8.54 32.26 2.05
N ARG A 168 -8.26 32.86 0.90
CA ARG A 168 -9.00 33.99 0.32
C ARG A 168 -9.69 33.58 -0.97
N VAL A 169 -10.99 33.84 -1.07
CA VAL A 169 -11.77 33.59 -2.30
C VAL A 169 -11.25 34.50 -3.42
N THR A 170 -10.76 33.91 -4.50
CA THR A 170 -10.31 34.62 -5.72
C THR A 170 -11.33 34.55 -6.86
N TYR A 171 -12.23 33.57 -6.82
CA TYR A 171 -13.38 33.49 -7.72
C TYR A 171 -14.61 32.93 -6.99
N ALA A 172 -15.79 33.47 -7.27
CA ALA A 172 -17.06 32.87 -6.87
C ALA A 172 -18.14 33.26 -7.88
N ASN A 173 -18.80 32.27 -8.50
CA ASN A 173 -19.87 32.50 -9.46
C ASN A 173 -20.89 31.34 -9.45
N PRO A 174 -22.16 31.58 -9.08
CA PRO A 174 -23.21 30.56 -9.12
C PRO A 174 -23.48 30.02 -10.54
N ASN A 175 -23.11 30.77 -11.58
CA ASN A 175 -23.24 30.39 -12.99
C ASN A 175 -21.90 30.09 -13.68
N GLY A 176 -20.82 29.82 -12.91
CA GLY A 176 -19.56 29.30 -13.46
C GLY A 176 -19.79 28.03 -14.29
N TRP A 177 -19.01 27.80 -15.36
CA TRP A 177 -19.23 26.70 -16.31
C TRP A 177 -20.64 26.63 -16.98
N GLY A 178 -21.46 27.68 -16.86
CA GLY A 178 -22.68 27.88 -17.66
C GLY A 178 -23.80 26.86 -17.37
N ARG A 179 -23.80 25.71 -18.05
CA ARG A 179 -24.82 24.66 -17.84
C ARG A 179 -24.52 23.75 -16.66
N ASP A 180 -23.24 23.57 -16.31
CA ASP A 180 -22.84 22.68 -15.21
C ASP A 180 -22.67 23.39 -13.86
N LYS A 181 -22.68 24.73 -13.89
CA LYS A 181 -22.89 25.67 -12.77
C LYS A 181 -21.87 25.64 -11.62
N GLY A 182 -22.01 26.65 -10.75
CA GLY A 182 -21.40 26.76 -9.43
C GLY A 182 -19.90 26.54 -9.37
N VAL A 183 -19.12 27.63 -9.42
CA VAL A 183 -17.65 27.59 -9.29
C VAL A 183 -17.17 28.55 -8.22
N ILE A 184 -16.22 28.09 -7.39
CA ILE A 184 -15.49 28.85 -6.36
C ILE A 184 -14.00 28.49 -6.50
N ILE A 185 -13.13 29.48 -6.34
CA ILE A 185 -11.67 29.29 -6.25
C ILE A 185 -11.17 30.01 -5.00
N ILE A 186 -10.37 29.31 -4.18
CA ILE A 186 -9.78 29.84 -2.96
C ILE A 186 -8.26 29.75 -3.06
N ARG A 187 -7.56 30.86 -2.82
CA ARG A 187 -6.10 30.90 -2.66
C ARG A 187 -5.72 30.62 -1.22
N HIS A 188 -4.86 29.64 -1.05
CA HIS A 188 -4.25 29.21 0.19
C HIS A 188 -2.79 29.69 0.21
N THR A 189 -2.29 30.12 1.38
CA THR A 189 -0.93 30.65 1.56
C THR A 189 -0.23 29.91 2.70
N PHE A 190 0.91 29.29 2.43
CA PHE A 190 1.69 28.53 3.41
C PHE A 190 2.73 29.40 4.14
N ALA A 191 3.31 28.88 5.22
CA ALA A 191 4.27 29.60 6.07
C ALA A 191 5.56 30.04 5.36
N ASP A 192 5.95 29.33 4.29
CA ASP A 192 7.08 29.67 3.40
C ASP A 192 6.75 30.80 2.40
N GLY A 193 5.51 31.30 2.40
CA GLY A 193 5.02 32.28 1.44
C GLY A 193 4.58 31.70 0.09
N SER A 194 4.68 30.38 -0.11
CA SER A 194 4.13 29.72 -1.30
C SER A 194 2.59 29.75 -1.28
N THR A 195 1.97 29.66 -2.46
CA THR A 195 0.50 29.67 -2.58
C THR A 195 -0.01 28.63 -3.55
N VAL A 196 -1.15 28.03 -3.22
CA VAL A 196 -1.88 27.13 -4.11
C VAL A 196 -3.35 27.56 -4.22
N LEU A 197 -4.02 27.18 -5.29
CA LEU A 197 -5.44 27.41 -5.51
C LEU A 197 -6.18 26.08 -5.36
N SER A 198 -7.24 26.06 -4.55
CA SER A 198 -8.25 25.01 -4.61
C SER A 198 -9.41 25.47 -5.48
N PHE A 199 -9.88 24.59 -6.36
CA PHE A 199 -11.00 24.81 -7.25
C PHE A 199 -12.15 23.88 -6.86
N TYR A 200 -13.36 24.43 -6.82
CA TYR A 200 -14.60 23.69 -6.58
C TYR A 200 -15.56 23.98 -7.73
N GLY A 201 -16.05 22.93 -8.39
CA GLY A 201 -17.02 23.01 -9.49
C GLY A 201 -18.27 22.16 -9.24
N HIS A 202 -19.30 22.38 -10.06
CA HIS A 202 -20.59 21.69 -9.98
C HIS A 202 -21.37 21.95 -8.68
N MET A 203 -21.22 23.14 -8.09
CA MET A 203 -21.96 23.52 -6.88
C MET A 203 -23.39 24.00 -7.19
N ASP A 204 -24.28 23.86 -6.22
CA ASP A 204 -25.66 24.33 -6.30
C ASP A 204 -25.69 25.87 -6.32
N PRO A 205 -26.27 26.53 -7.34
CA PRO A 205 -26.20 27.98 -7.49
C PRO A 205 -26.75 28.78 -6.29
N PRO A 206 -27.89 28.42 -5.67
CA PRO A 206 -28.33 29.01 -4.40
C PRO A 206 -27.32 28.93 -3.24
N SER A 207 -26.46 27.90 -3.20
CA SER A 207 -25.47 27.71 -2.12
C SER A 207 -24.22 28.58 -2.27
N VAL A 208 -23.88 29.01 -3.49
CA VAL A 208 -22.69 29.82 -3.80
C VAL A 208 -22.92 31.28 -3.35
N THR A 209 -22.66 31.52 -2.07
CA THR A 209 -22.95 32.78 -1.36
C THR A 209 -21.70 33.64 -1.10
N LEU A 210 -20.51 33.04 -1.16
CA LEU A 210 -19.21 33.72 -1.03
C LEU A 210 -18.92 34.67 -2.21
N ARG A 211 -18.00 35.60 -1.98
CA ARG A 211 -17.59 36.67 -2.91
C ARG A 211 -16.08 36.75 -3.02
N VAL A 212 -15.60 37.26 -4.15
CA VAL A 212 -14.17 37.54 -4.35
C VAL A 212 -13.68 38.53 -3.30
N GLY A 213 -12.64 38.13 -2.56
CA GLY A 213 -12.06 38.87 -1.45
C GLY A 213 -12.42 38.34 -0.07
N ASP A 214 -13.48 37.54 0.07
CA ASP A 214 -13.87 36.92 1.35
C ASP A 214 -12.76 35.99 1.88
N CYS A 215 -12.61 35.91 3.19
CA CYS A 215 -11.78 34.91 3.86
C CYS A 215 -12.61 33.69 4.25
N VAL A 216 -12.00 32.51 4.17
CA VAL A 216 -12.56 31.25 4.68
C VAL A 216 -11.58 30.56 5.62
N VAL A 217 -12.10 29.79 6.58
CA VAL A 217 -11.30 28.91 7.45
C VAL A 217 -11.36 27.45 6.99
N ARG A 218 -10.33 26.66 7.35
CA ARG A 218 -10.29 25.21 7.13
C ARG A 218 -11.55 24.54 7.69
N GLY A 219 -12.14 23.63 6.93
CA GLY A 219 -13.38 22.94 7.32
C GLY A 219 -14.65 23.81 7.28
N GLN A 220 -14.59 25.09 6.89
CA GLN A 220 -15.79 25.90 6.68
C GLN A 220 -16.61 25.37 5.51
N LYS A 221 -17.92 25.19 5.69
CA LYS A 221 -18.83 24.91 4.57
C LYS A 221 -18.91 26.12 3.64
N ILE A 222 -18.56 25.94 2.38
CA ILE A 222 -18.54 27.00 1.36
C ILE A 222 -19.71 26.92 0.37
N ALA A 223 -20.28 25.73 0.18
CA ALA A 223 -21.36 25.47 -0.79
C ALA A 223 -22.03 24.10 -0.54
N GLU A 224 -22.87 23.67 -1.48
CA GLU A 224 -23.37 22.30 -1.64
C GLU A 224 -23.15 21.81 -3.08
N ILE A 225 -23.08 20.50 -3.30
CA ILE A 225 -23.04 19.88 -4.63
C ILE A 225 -24.38 20.12 -5.34
N GLY A 226 -24.33 20.58 -6.59
CA GLY A 226 -25.47 20.88 -7.44
C GLY A 226 -25.81 19.78 -8.45
N GLU A 227 -26.56 20.15 -9.49
CA GLU A 227 -27.03 19.27 -10.56
C GLU A 227 -26.40 19.67 -11.92
N PRO A 228 -25.20 19.15 -12.27
CA PRO A 228 -24.58 19.36 -13.58
C PRO A 228 -25.21 18.44 -14.65
N ARG A 229 -24.68 18.46 -15.88
CA ARG A 229 -25.13 17.55 -16.97
C ARG A 229 -24.76 16.07 -16.76
N THR A 230 -24.00 15.77 -15.71
CA THR A 230 -23.55 14.44 -15.26
C THR A 230 -24.16 14.13 -13.88
N PRO A 231 -24.11 12.88 -13.38
CA PRO A 231 -24.60 12.55 -12.05
C PRO A 231 -23.96 13.47 -10.96
N PRO A 232 -24.73 13.98 -9.98
CA PRO A 232 -24.20 14.89 -8.97
C PRO A 232 -22.97 14.38 -8.22
N HIS A 233 -21.90 15.18 -8.30
CA HIS A 233 -20.56 14.99 -7.72
C HIS A 233 -19.91 16.39 -7.57
N LEU A 234 -18.90 16.51 -6.72
CA LEU A 234 -18.00 17.66 -6.70
C LEU A 234 -16.89 17.41 -7.74
N HIS A 235 -16.60 18.37 -8.60
CA HIS A 235 -15.32 18.38 -9.31
C HIS A 235 -14.33 19.26 -8.53
N PHE A 236 -13.15 18.72 -8.24
CA PHE A 236 -12.16 19.34 -7.35
C PHE A 236 -10.77 19.35 -7.99
N GLU A 237 -10.15 20.53 -8.11
CA GLU A 237 -8.77 20.67 -8.61
C GLU A 237 -7.90 21.35 -7.55
N ILE A 238 -6.60 21.06 -7.57
CA ILE A 238 -5.56 21.85 -6.89
C ILE A 238 -4.58 22.31 -7.98
N ARG A 239 -4.23 23.60 -8.01
CA ARG A 239 -3.42 24.18 -9.09
C ARG A 239 -2.67 25.46 -8.70
N THR A 240 -1.67 25.84 -9.49
CA THR A 240 -0.83 27.03 -9.27
C THR A 240 -1.18 28.23 -10.16
N HIS A 241 -2.06 28.05 -11.15
CA HIS A 241 -2.44 29.06 -12.15
C HIS A 241 -3.96 29.29 -12.23
N MET A 242 -4.39 30.25 -13.08
CA MET A 242 -5.80 30.64 -13.25
C MET A 242 -6.50 30.98 -11.91
N PRO A 243 -6.03 32.00 -11.15
CA PRO A 243 -6.64 32.34 -9.86
C PRO A 243 -8.06 32.91 -9.96
N GLU A 244 -8.37 33.59 -11.06
CA GLU A 244 -9.60 34.39 -11.25
C GLU A 244 -10.43 33.90 -12.45
N GLU A 245 -10.06 32.76 -13.03
CA GLU A 245 -10.73 32.14 -14.19
C GLU A 245 -11.09 30.69 -13.85
N PRO A 246 -12.27 30.18 -14.24
CA PRO A 246 -12.67 28.82 -13.88
C PRO A 246 -11.78 27.74 -14.55
N GLY A 247 -11.28 28.01 -15.76
CA GLY A 247 -10.59 26.99 -16.56
C GLY A 247 -11.55 25.95 -17.16
N PRO A 248 -11.01 24.91 -17.84
CA PRO A 248 -11.81 23.96 -18.63
C PRO A 248 -12.20 22.65 -17.92
N GLY A 249 -11.60 22.28 -16.77
CA GLY A 249 -11.72 20.96 -16.14
C GLY A 249 -11.03 19.80 -16.88
N TYR A 250 -10.62 20.03 -18.14
CA TYR A 250 -9.98 19.06 -19.03
C TYR A 250 -8.88 19.74 -19.87
N TRP A 251 -7.73 19.07 -20.01
CA TRP A 251 -6.53 19.62 -20.67
C TRP A 251 -5.97 18.70 -21.79
N PRO A 252 -5.40 19.22 -22.89
CA PRO A 252 -4.90 18.38 -24.00
C PRO A 252 -3.64 17.56 -23.69
N THR A 253 -2.79 18.02 -22.77
CA THR A 253 -1.57 17.34 -22.32
C THR A 253 -1.72 16.89 -20.85
N ASP A 254 -0.68 16.29 -20.28
CA ASP A 254 -0.67 15.96 -18.85
C ASP A 254 -0.87 17.26 -18.03
N PRO A 255 -1.83 17.32 -17.09
CA PRO A 255 -2.09 18.54 -16.31
C PRO A 255 -0.93 18.94 -15.38
N THR A 256 -0.03 18.01 -15.02
CA THR A 256 1.13 18.28 -14.16
C THR A 256 2.17 19.16 -14.86
N GLU A 257 2.37 18.99 -16.18
CA GLU A 257 3.31 19.78 -17.00
C GLU A 257 2.98 21.29 -17.04
N VAL A 258 1.73 21.64 -16.73
CA VAL A 258 1.19 23.01 -16.85
C VAL A 258 0.69 23.60 -15.53
N GLY A 259 0.82 22.88 -14.41
CA GLY A 259 0.66 23.41 -13.05
C GLY A 259 -0.63 23.06 -12.30
N TRP A 260 -1.38 22.04 -12.75
CA TRP A 260 -2.31 21.33 -11.87
C TRP A 260 -1.56 20.27 -11.06
N LEU A 261 -2.08 19.93 -9.87
CA LEU A 261 -1.47 19.00 -8.91
C LEU A 261 -2.50 17.91 -8.52
N PRO A 262 -2.08 16.64 -8.31
CA PRO A 262 -2.99 15.56 -7.91
C PRO A 262 -3.66 15.88 -6.55
N PRO A 263 -4.97 16.17 -6.50
CA PRO A 263 -5.58 16.82 -5.33
C PRO A 263 -5.46 16.03 -4.02
N SER A 264 -5.73 14.72 -4.05
CA SER A 264 -5.67 13.87 -2.85
C SER A 264 -4.26 13.58 -2.37
N GLN A 265 -3.32 13.41 -3.31
CA GLN A 265 -1.90 13.21 -2.98
C GLN A 265 -1.33 14.47 -2.32
N PHE A 266 -1.62 15.65 -2.88
CA PHE A 266 -1.18 16.93 -2.34
C PHE A 266 -1.74 17.21 -0.94
N ILE A 267 -3.02 16.90 -0.68
CA ILE A 267 -3.61 17.03 0.66
C ILE A 267 -2.89 16.11 1.66
N TRP A 268 -2.67 14.83 1.31
CA TRP A 268 -1.95 13.90 2.18
C TRP A 268 -0.48 14.27 2.40
N GLU A 269 0.22 14.72 1.36
CA GLU A 269 1.61 15.19 1.47
C GLU A 269 1.72 16.39 2.41
N LYS A 270 0.87 17.42 2.26
CA LYS A 270 0.89 18.59 3.16
C LYS A 270 0.46 18.26 4.59
N ARG A 271 -0.39 17.24 4.81
CA ARG A 271 -0.68 16.71 6.15
C ARG A 271 0.52 16.05 6.80
N MET A 272 1.28 15.26 6.04
CA MET A 272 2.46 14.58 6.56
C MET A 272 3.59 15.59 6.82
N ALA A 273 3.88 16.49 5.87
CA ALA A 273 4.89 17.54 6.02
C ALA A 273 4.58 18.56 7.15
N ALA A 274 3.32 18.70 7.59
CA ALA A 274 2.95 19.56 8.71
C ALA A 274 3.11 18.91 10.10
N GLN A 275 3.46 17.62 10.19
CA GLN A 275 3.58 16.92 11.47
C GLN A 275 4.98 17.05 12.09
N LYS A 276 5.01 17.13 13.42
CA LYS A 276 6.24 17.31 14.20
C LYS A 276 7.22 16.17 13.94
N GLY A 277 8.46 16.52 13.63
CA GLY A 277 9.54 15.57 13.34
C GLY A 277 9.58 15.07 11.90
N VAL A 278 8.60 15.37 11.04
CA VAL A 278 8.72 15.00 9.62
C VAL A 278 9.78 15.87 8.95
N VAL A 279 10.87 15.24 8.49
CA VAL A 279 12.05 15.91 7.93
C VAL A 279 11.79 16.28 6.47
N TRP A 280 11.24 15.35 5.70
CA TRP A 280 10.82 15.55 4.32
C TRP A 280 9.74 14.54 3.91
N THR A 281 8.99 14.90 2.87
CA THR A 281 8.03 14.02 2.19
C THR A 281 8.37 13.96 0.70
N ARG A 282 8.18 12.79 0.06
CA ARG A 282 8.35 12.63 -1.39
C ARG A 282 7.12 11.97 -2.02
N PRO A 283 6.40 12.64 -2.94
CA PRO A 283 5.35 11.98 -3.70
C PRO A 283 5.92 10.84 -4.56
N PHE A 284 5.23 9.70 -4.58
CA PHE A 284 5.48 8.63 -5.55
C PHE A 284 4.81 8.93 -6.89
N THR A 285 5.34 8.34 -7.95
CA THR A 285 4.78 8.40 -9.30
C THR A 285 4.46 7.03 -9.91
N THR A 286 4.95 5.91 -9.34
CA THR A 286 4.70 4.56 -9.87
C THR A 286 4.50 3.47 -8.79
N GLU A 287 3.97 2.31 -9.20
CA GLU A 287 3.82 1.12 -8.36
C GLU A 287 5.14 0.33 -8.19
N GLY A 288 5.16 -0.59 -7.22
CA GLY A 288 6.22 -1.60 -7.11
C GLY A 288 7.48 -1.06 -6.43
N THR A 289 7.29 -0.39 -5.31
CA THR A 289 8.39 0.22 -4.55
C THR A 289 9.22 -0.83 -3.83
N GLN A 290 10.50 -0.56 -3.60
CA GLN A 290 11.31 -1.36 -2.69
C GLN A 290 12.37 -0.50 -2.01
N ASN A 291 12.37 -0.45 -0.68
CA ASN A 291 13.55 -0.01 0.06
C ASN A 291 14.70 -1.01 -0.18
N ILE A 292 15.83 -0.52 -0.69
CA ILE A 292 17.05 -1.31 -0.80
C ILE A 292 17.90 -1.13 0.45
N GLY A 293 17.93 0.08 1.01
CA GLY A 293 18.61 0.42 2.26
C GLY A 293 19.52 1.63 2.12
N LEU A 294 20.37 1.86 3.12
CA LEU A 294 21.49 2.78 3.02
C LEU A 294 22.67 2.10 2.32
N ILE A 295 23.40 2.84 1.49
CA ILE A 295 24.69 2.43 0.91
C ILE A 295 25.88 3.15 1.55
N ASP A 296 25.64 4.31 2.15
CA ASP A 296 26.53 5.08 3.02
C ASP A 296 25.69 5.86 4.06
N GLU A 297 26.30 6.72 4.88
CA GLU A 297 25.58 7.48 5.92
C GLU A 297 24.62 8.56 5.37
N GLU A 298 24.81 9.01 4.12
CA GLU A 298 24.04 10.10 3.50
C GLU A 298 23.05 9.61 2.42
N THR A 299 23.24 8.42 1.85
CA THR A 299 22.57 7.96 0.64
C THR A 299 21.67 6.75 0.88
N LEU A 300 20.36 6.99 0.73
CA LEU A 300 19.28 6.03 0.79
C LEU A 300 18.91 5.56 -0.63
N VAL A 301 18.89 4.26 -0.87
CA VAL A 301 18.55 3.67 -2.17
C VAL A 301 17.15 3.05 -2.15
N ILE A 302 16.34 3.45 -3.13
CA ILE A 302 14.96 2.97 -3.33
C ILE A 302 14.76 2.58 -4.79
N LYS A 303 14.05 1.47 -5.02
CA LYS A 303 13.52 1.09 -6.33
C LYS A 303 12.10 1.64 -6.48
N GLU A 304 11.81 2.29 -7.61
CA GLU A 304 10.49 2.83 -7.97
C GLU A 304 10.20 2.48 -9.44
N GLY A 305 9.18 1.66 -9.70
CA GLY A 305 8.93 1.14 -11.05
C GLY A 305 10.14 0.38 -11.61
N SER A 306 10.64 0.78 -12.78
CA SER A 306 11.89 0.29 -13.38
C SER A 306 13.15 1.11 -13.02
N GLN A 307 13.01 2.14 -12.17
CA GLN A 307 14.13 2.97 -11.72
C GLN A 307 14.69 2.50 -10.38
N LEU A 308 15.98 2.76 -10.17
CA LEU A 308 16.68 2.74 -8.90
C LEU A 308 17.20 4.15 -8.63
N ILE A 309 16.97 4.65 -7.42
CA ILE A 309 17.08 6.06 -7.08
C ILE A 309 17.89 6.21 -5.79
N GLY A 310 18.98 6.97 -5.85
CA GLY A 310 19.72 7.44 -4.68
C GLY A 310 19.14 8.76 -4.18
N LEU A 311 18.71 8.81 -2.92
CA LEU A 311 18.14 9.97 -2.24
C LEU A 311 19.00 10.38 -1.05
N GLY A 312 19.10 11.68 -0.79
CA GLY A 312 19.72 12.18 0.44
C GLY A 312 18.86 11.87 1.67
N VAL A 313 19.44 11.22 2.67
CA VAL A 313 18.78 10.84 3.93
C VAL A 313 18.21 12.07 4.66
N SER A 314 18.93 13.19 4.66
CA SER A 314 18.58 14.41 5.38
C SER A 314 17.60 15.34 4.67
N ASP A 315 17.47 15.27 3.34
CA ASP A 315 16.76 16.29 2.54
C ASP A 315 15.86 15.73 1.42
N GLY A 316 15.84 14.40 1.24
CA GLY A 316 15.06 13.72 0.21
C GLY A 316 15.48 14.03 -1.23
N GLN A 317 16.60 14.74 -1.43
CA GLN A 317 17.02 15.21 -2.75
C GLN A 317 17.62 14.07 -3.59
N LEU A 318 17.31 14.10 -4.89
CA LEU A 318 17.86 13.16 -5.87
C LEU A 318 19.37 13.33 -5.98
N ARG A 319 20.12 12.26 -5.67
CA ARG A 319 21.58 12.17 -5.84
C ARG A 319 21.93 11.60 -7.22
N TRP A 320 21.27 10.50 -7.58
CA TRP A 320 21.40 9.82 -8.87
C TRP A 320 20.17 8.95 -9.17
N GLN A 321 20.01 8.59 -10.43
CA GLN A 321 18.99 7.62 -10.89
C GLN A 321 19.61 6.66 -11.92
N GLN A 322 19.22 5.40 -11.87
CA GLN A 322 19.60 4.36 -12.82
C GLN A 322 18.33 3.64 -13.31
N THR A 323 18.20 3.43 -14.62
CA THR A 323 17.00 2.81 -15.21
C THR A 323 17.31 1.38 -15.64
N PHE A 324 16.58 0.41 -15.10
CA PHE A 324 16.60 -0.99 -15.53
C PHE A 324 15.49 -1.28 -16.56
N THR A 325 15.45 -2.50 -17.08
CA THR A 325 14.28 -2.94 -17.88
C THR A 325 13.08 -3.16 -16.97
N ASP A 326 11.86 -2.96 -17.48
CA ASP A 326 10.60 -3.23 -16.76
C ASP A 326 10.41 -4.69 -16.31
N THR A 327 11.33 -5.59 -16.70
CA THR A 327 11.35 -6.97 -16.20
C THR A 327 12.01 -7.08 -14.81
N VAL A 328 12.90 -6.15 -14.45
CA VAL A 328 13.59 -6.12 -13.14
C VAL A 328 12.64 -5.62 -12.06
N THR A 329 12.28 -6.51 -11.13
CA THR A 329 11.16 -6.27 -10.19
C THR A 329 11.51 -6.37 -8.72
N THR A 330 12.72 -6.82 -8.39
CA THR A 330 13.28 -6.70 -7.03
C THR A 330 14.80 -6.51 -7.12
N ALA A 331 15.38 -5.92 -6.08
CA ALA A 331 16.81 -5.92 -5.84
C ALA A 331 17.11 -6.10 -4.34
N ILE A 332 18.35 -6.44 -3.99
CA ILE A 332 18.86 -6.44 -2.61
C ILE A 332 20.32 -6.03 -2.62
N PHE A 333 20.74 -5.22 -1.65
CA PHE A 333 22.13 -4.83 -1.46
C PHE A 333 22.76 -5.69 -0.36
N ASP A 334 23.90 -6.30 -0.67
CA ASP A 334 24.81 -6.85 0.34
C ASP A 334 25.83 -5.76 0.69
N ALA A 335 26.03 -5.52 1.98
CA ALA A 335 26.98 -4.52 2.51
C ALA A 335 28.30 -5.14 3.01
N VAL A 336 28.39 -6.48 3.05
CA VAL A 336 29.62 -7.21 3.40
C VAL A 336 30.49 -7.39 2.16
N GLU A 337 29.89 -7.83 1.06
CA GLU A 337 30.45 -7.68 -0.29
C GLU A 337 29.58 -6.65 -1.05
N PRO A 338 30.05 -5.40 -1.30
CA PRO A 338 29.21 -4.27 -1.70
C PRO A 338 28.66 -4.41 -3.13
N LEU A 339 27.60 -5.21 -3.25
CA LEU A 339 26.98 -5.66 -4.49
C LEU A 339 25.46 -5.49 -4.40
N LEU A 340 24.88 -4.83 -5.41
CA LEU A 340 23.44 -4.86 -5.65
C LEU A 340 23.09 -6.07 -6.51
N TYR A 341 22.37 -7.04 -5.96
CA TYR A 341 21.75 -8.11 -6.73
C TYR A 341 20.38 -7.68 -7.23
N THR A 342 20.08 -7.92 -8.52
CA THR A 342 18.76 -7.64 -9.11
C THR A 342 18.10 -8.93 -9.62
N GLY A 343 16.77 -8.96 -9.60
CA GLY A 343 15.97 -10.12 -10.03
C GLY A 343 14.86 -9.73 -11.01
N SER A 344 14.82 -10.40 -12.16
CA SER A 344 13.86 -10.16 -13.23
C SER A 344 12.75 -11.21 -13.31
N ARG A 345 11.55 -10.80 -13.77
CA ARG A 345 10.39 -11.69 -14.00
C ARG A 345 10.64 -12.79 -15.04
N LEU A 346 11.71 -12.66 -15.83
CA LEU A 346 12.13 -13.61 -16.86
C LEU A 346 13.27 -14.55 -16.41
N GLY A 347 13.72 -14.48 -15.15
CA GLY A 347 14.71 -15.41 -14.60
C GLY A 347 16.16 -14.92 -14.65
N GLN A 348 16.38 -13.75 -15.26
CA GLN A 348 17.65 -13.04 -15.24
C GLN A 348 17.97 -12.51 -13.84
N VAL A 349 19.20 -12.74 -13.40
CA VAL A 349 19.78 -12.28 -12.13
C VAL A 349 21.12 -11.62 -12.46
N ALA A 350 21.42 -10.49 -11.85
CA ALA A 350 22.68 -9.77 -12.09
C ALA A 350 23.21 -9.13 -10.80
N ALA A 351 24.53 -8.94 -10.72
CA ALA A 351 25.19 -8.20 -9.64
C ALA A 351 25.84 -6.93 -10.19
N TYR A 352 25.67 -5.82 -9.48
CA TYR A 352 26.27 -4.52 -9.81
C TYR A 352 27.13 -4.05 -8.64
N PRO A 353 28.42 -3.76 -8.83
CA PRO A 353 29.28 -3.27 -7.77
C PRO A 353 28.91 -1.85 -7.38
N LEU A 354 29.05 -1.56 -6.09
CA LEU A 354 29.09 -0.20 -5.57
C LEU A 354 30.37 0.50 -6.08
N LEU A 355 30.22 1.75 -6.48
CA LEU A 355 31.27 2.65 -6.96
C LEU A 355 31.26 3.92 -6.10
N GLU A 356 32.43 4.51 -5.90
CA GLU A 356 32.61 5.83 -5.30
C GLU A 356 33.20 6.76 -6.37
N ALA A 357 32.58 7.92 -6.60
CA ALA A 357 33.05 8.92 -7.56
C ALA A 357 33.99 9.94 -6.89
N ASP A 358 34.80 10.65 -7.70
CA ASP A 358 35.78 11.67 -7.23
C ASP A 358 35.20 12.78 -6.32
N ASN A 359 33.87 12.95 -6.29
CA ASN A 359 33.14 13.90 -5.46
C ASN A 359 32.59 13.29 -4.15
N GLY A 360 32.91 12.04 -3.82
CA GLY A 360 32.40 11.29 -2.66
C GLY A 360 30.98 10.76 -2.80
N THR A 361 30.33 10.86 -3.97
CA THR A 361 29.02 10.24 -4.19
C THR A 361 29.19 8.75 -4.46
N THR A 362 28.49 7.91 -3.68
CA THR A 362 28.40 6.47 -3.96
C THR A 362 27.20 6.17 -4.87
N SER A 363 27.36 5.22 -5.80
CA SER A 363 26.30 4.72 -6.68
C SER A 363 26.62 3.31 -7.16
N PHE A 364 25.71 2.64 -7.87
CA PHE A 364 26.03 1.37 -8.53
C PHE A 364 26.57 1.58 -9.95
N SER A 365 27.27 0.57 -10.48
CA SER A 365 27.68 0.50 -11.88
C SER A 365 26.48 0.42 -12.83
N GLU A 366 26.58 1.03 -14.01
CA GLU A 366 25.58 0.89 -15.09
C GLU A 366 25.59 -0.54 -15.67
N GLU A 367 26.78 -1.09 -15.90
CA GLU A 367 26.98 -2.46 -16.39
C GLU A 367 27.15 -3.45 -15.21
N PRO A 368 26.59 -4.67 -15.30
CA PRO A 368 26.73 -5.67 -14.24
C PRO A 368 28.13 -6.31 -14.24
N LEU A 369 28.60 -6.70 -13.06
CA LEU A 369 29.80 -7.54 -12.88
C LEU A 369 29.61 -8.93 -13.53
N TRP A 370 28.39 -9.48 -13.37
CA TRP A 370 27.95 -10.71 -14.02
C TRP A 370 26.44 -10.72 -14.17
N GLN A 371 25.95 -11.56 -15.09
CA GLN A 371 24.54 -11.80 -15.31
C GLN A 371 24.29 -13.28 -15.63
N THR A 372 23.41 -13.91 -14.87
CA THR A 372 23.05 -15.33 -14.98
C THR A 372 21.55 -15.47 -15.27
N ASP A 373 21.18 -16.32 -16.22
CA ASP A 373 19.78 -16.68 -16.49
C ASP A 373 19.45 -18.01 -15.79
N LEU A 374 18.45 -17.99 -14.92
CA LEU A 374 17.98 -19.17 -14.19
C LEU A 374 16.89 -19.96 -14.95
N ALA A 375 16.41 -19.47 -16.10
CA ALA A 375 15.28 -19.99 -16.86
C ALA A 375 13.95 -20.09 -16.06
N LEU A 376 13.79 -19.27 -15.02
CA LEU A 376 12.61 -19.23 -14.14
C LEU A 376 11.69 -18.06 -14.46
N VAL A 377 10.38 -18.30 -14.66
CA VAL A 377 9.40 -17.24 -14.98
C VAL A 377 8.40 -17.02 -13.85
N GLY A 378 8.31 -15.77 -13.36
CA GLY A 378 7.43 -15.41 -12.26
C GLY A 378 7.65 -14.00 -11.73
N SER A 379 7.74 -13.86 -10.41
CA SER A 379 8.24 -12.65 -9.75
C SER A 379 9.17 -13.14 -8.64
N PRO A 380 10.49 -12.90 -8.76
CA PRO A 380 11.44 -13.38 -7.76
C PRO A 380 11.32 -12.60 -6.45
N LEU A 381 11.65 -13.27 -5.36
CA LEU A 381 12.11 -12.64 -4.12
C LEU A 381 13.60 -12.96 -3.97
N LEU A 382 14.40 -11.99 -3.54
CA LEU A 382 15.81 -12.19 -3.21
C LEU A 382 15.99 -12.26 -1.69
N LEU A 383 16.85 -13.17 -1.24
CA LEU A 383 17.34 -13.25 0.14
C LEU A 383 18.87 -13.12 0.14
N PRO A 384 19.48 -12.53 1.17
CA PRO A 384 20.93 -12.57 1.31
C PRO A 384 21.39 -14.02 1.53
N LEU A 385 22.53 -14.41 0.95
CA LEU A 385 23.17 -15.69 1.27
C LEU A 385 24.28 -15.46 2.31
N PRO A 386 24.17 -15.99 3.54
CA PRO A 386 25.22 -15.84 4.54
C PRO A 386 26.54 -16.47 4.06
N GLY A 387 27.61 -15.67 4.10
CA GLY A 387 28.89 -15.99 3.47
C GLY A 387 29.08 -15.37 2.07
N GLY A 388 28.14 -14.54 1.60
CA GLY A 388 28.19 -13.81 0.34
C GLY A 388 27.28 -14.43 -0.72
N GLY A 389 26.59 -13.58 -1.49
CA GLY A 389 25.74 -13.98 -2.62
C GLY A 389 24.25 -13.83 -2.36
N VAL A 390 23.43 -14.44 -3.22
CA VAL A 390 21.97 -14.26 -3.22
C VAL A 390 21.22 -15.58 -3.41
N VAL A 391 20.12 -15.73 -2.67
CA VAL A 391 19.14 -16.80 -2.91
C VAL A 391 17.95 -16.21 -3.67
N VAL A 392 17.63 -16.81 -4.81
CA VAL A 392 16.56 -16.39 -5.70
C VAL A 392 15.39 -17.35 -5.55
N SER A 393 14.26 -16.83 -5.05
CA SER A 393 13.03 -17.60 -4.81
C SER A 393 11.97 -17.28 -5.86
N VAL A 394 11.59 -18.26 -6.67
CA VAL A 394 10.51 -18.13 -7.68
C VAL A 394 9.47 -19.23 -7.47
N ARG A 395 8.29 -18.84 -6.95
CA ARG A 395 7.18 -19.74 -6.57
C ARG A 395 7.58 -20.73 -5.46
N GLN A 396 8.17 -21.85 -5.84
CA GLN A 396 8.63 -22.95 -4.98
C GLN A 396 10.10 -23.32 -5.27
N ALA A 397 10.68 -22.83 -6.36
CA ALA A 397 12.09 -23.04 -6.67
C ALA A 397 12.94 -22.03 -5.90
N LEU A 398 14.01 -22.53 -5.27
CA LEU A 398 15.10 -21.74 -4.68
C LEU A 398 16.38 -22.04 -5.48
N THR A 399 17.13 -21.01 -5.85
CA THR A 399 18.49 -21.13 -6.42
C THR A 399 19.44 -20.24 -5.64
N ALA A 400 20.54 -20.80 -5.13
CA ALA A 400 21.62 -20.01 -4.54
C ALA A 400 22.67 -19.68 -5.61
N VAL A 401 23.04 -18.41 -5.68
CA VAL A 401 24.04 -17.87 -6.61
C VAL A 401 25.15 -17.20 -5.80
N ALA A 402 26.39 -17.57 -6.08
CA ALA A 402 27.59 -17.01 -5.45
C ALA A 402 27.89 -15.58 -5.92
N THR A 403 28.86 -14.93 -5.26
CA THR A 403 29.24 -13.54 -5.53
C THR A 403 29.90 -13.33 -6.90
N ASP A 404 30.36 -14.41 -7.55
CA ASP A 404 30.88 -14.46 -8.92
C ASP A 404 29.83 -14.86 -9.99
N GLY A 405 28.58 -15.13 -9.58
CA GLY A 405 27.49 -15.52 -10.48
C GLY A 405 27.32 -17.03 -10.68
N ALA A 406 28.17 -17.87 -10.06
CA ALA A 406 28.04 -19.32 -10.14
C ALA A 406 26.83 -19.84 -9.35
N ILE A 407 26.07 -20.76 -9.93
CA ILE A 407 24.98 -21.46 -9.23
C ILE A 407 25.60 -22.48 -8.27
N LEU A 408 25.37 -22.28 -6.96
CA LEU A 408 25.85 -23.19 -5.92
C LEU A 408 24.96 -24.42 -5.79
N TRP A 409 23.64 -24.22 -5.76
CA TRP A 409 22.64 -25.28 -5.70
C TRP A 409 21.27 -24.80 -6.14
N GLN A 410 20.40 -25.74 -6.51
CA GLN A 410 18.98 -25.52 -6.76
C GLN A 410 18.15 -26.52 -5.95
N ALA A 411 17.01 -26.07 -5.41
CA ALA A 411 16.12 -26.88 -4.58
C ALA A 411 14.66 -26.43 -4.75
N GLU A 412 13.71 -27.26 -4.29
CA GLU A 412 12.30 -26.90 -4.20
C GLU A 412 11.79 -26.94 -2.74
N ILE A 413 10.97 -25.95 -2.38
CA ILE A 413 10.25 -25.89 -1.10
C ILE A 413 8.78 -26.30 -1.28
N ALA A 414 8.21 -26.95 -0.28
CA ALA A 414 6.91 -27.62 -0.36
C ALA A 414 5.75 -26.67 -0.69
N GLN A 415 5.83 -25.41 -0.25
CA GLN A 415 4.93 -24.32 -0.65
C GLN A 415 5.73 -23.04 -0.85
N ARG A 416 5.06 -21.90 -1.13
CA ARG A 416 5.74 -20.62 -1.31
C ARG A 416 6.41 -20.16 -0.02
N LEU A 417 7.57 -19.51 -0.13
CA LEU A 417 8.22 -18.81 0.98
C LEU A 417 7.27 -17.75 1.60
N PHE A 418 7.25 -17.64 2.92
CA PHE A 418 6.32 -16.78 3.68
C PHE A 418 7.02 -15.77 4.61
N ASP A 419 7.99 -16.21 5.40
CA ASP A 419 8.83 -15.37 6.27
C ASP A 419 10.20 -16.07 6.44
N TRP A 420 11.22 -15.32 6.84
CA TRP A 420 12.58 -15.84 7.02
C TRP A 420 13.32 -15.09 8.13
N VAL A 421 14.41 -15.68 8.62
CA VAL A 421 15.30 -15.04 9.60
C VAL A 421 16.73 -15.56 9.46
N SER A 422 17.72 -14.67 9.60
CA SER A 422 19.13 -15.05 9.62
C SER A 422 19.53 -15.74 10.92
N THR A 423 20.46 -16.69 10.82
CA THR A 423 21.19 -17.30 11.93
C THR A 423 22.69 -17.00 11.75
N THR A 424 23.55 -17.49 12.65
CA THR A 424 25.01 -17.38 12.52
C THR A 424 25.54 -18.04 11.23
N ASP A 425 24.90 -19.13 10.80
CA ASP A 425 25.44 -20.04 9.78
C ASP A 425 24.58 -20.11 8.49
N GLY A 426 23.46 -19.37 8.44
CA GLY A 426 22.44 -19.56 7.41
C GLY A 426 21.15 -18.76 7.63
N LEU A 427 20.06 -19.22 7.03
CA LEU A 427 18.70 -18.71 7.26
C LEU A 427 17.79 -19.84 7.77
N ILE A 428 16.80 -19.50 8.60
CA ILE A 428 15.58 -20.33 8.75
C ILE A 428 14.49 -19.75 7.87
N LEU A 429 13.87 -20.58 7.03
CA LEU A 429 12.75 -20.22 6.17
C LEU A 429 11.45 -20.86 6.66
N THR A 430 10.35 -20.13 6.51
CA THR A 430 8.98 -20.60 6.74
C THR A 430 8.19 -20.51 5.43
N VAL A 431 7.24 -21.41 5.22
CA VAL A 431 6.43 -21.46 3.99
C VAL A 431 4.96 -21.13 4.26
N SER A 432 4.19 -20.91 3.19
CA SER A 432 2.74 -20.74 3.27
C SER A 432 2.07 -22.02 3.76
N GLY A 433 0.87 -21.88 4.34
CA GLY A 433 0.11 -22.99 4.92
C GLY A 433 0.62 -23.39 6.30
N ARG A 434 -0.30 -23.60 7.24
CA ARG A 434 -0.02 -23.91 8.65
C ARG A 434 0.94 -25.09 8.82
N ASP A 435 0.62 -26.20 8.16
CA ASP A 435 1.23 -27.52 8.40
C ASP A 435 2.39 -27.83 7.41
N GLY A 436 3.03 -26.79 6.86
CA GLY A 436 4.24 -26.96 6.05
C GLY A 436 5.49 -27.13 6.93
N PRO A 437 6.60 -27.68 6.39
CA PRO A 437 7.85 -27.79 7.12
C PRO A 437 8.62 -26.45 7.16
N LEU A 438 9.37 -26.24 8.24
CA LEU A 438 10.45 -25.26 8.30
C LEU A 438 11.65 -25.74 7.46
N TYR A 439 12.51 -24.82 7.03
CA TYR A 439 13.77 -25.15 6.35
C TYR A 439 14.96 -24.41 6.96
N SER A 440 16.10 -25.10 7.11
CA SER A 440 17.40 -24.47 7.25
C SER A 440 18.05 -24.30 5.88
N LEU A 441 18.57 -23.11 5.59
CA LEU A 441 19.28 -22.77 4.36
C LEU A 441 20.71 -22.34 4.68
N THR A 442 21.68 -22.82 3.91
CA THR A 442 23.10 -22.42 3.98
C THR A 442 23.69 -22.29 2.58
N ALA A 443 24.92 -21.76 2.46
CA ALA A 443 25.70 -21.82 1.22
C ALA A 443 25.89 -23.26 0.69
N SER A 444 25.88 -24.28 1.57
CA SER A 444 26.02 -25.70 1.21
C SER A 444 24.73 -26.38 0.72
N GLY A 445 23.55 -25.80 0.98
CA GLY A 445 22.27 -26.40 0.59
C GLY A 445 21.11 -26.07 1.52
N LEU A 446 20.00 -26.78 1.28
CA LEU A 446 18.70 -26.61 1.95
C LEU A 446 18.29 -27.91 2.67
N GLN A 447 17.83 -27.81 3.92
CA GLN A 447 17.37 -28.94 4.72
C GLN A 447 15.97 -28.68 5.28
N ALA A 448 15.01 -29.55 4.95
CA ALA A 448 13.67 -29.53 5.55
C ALA A 448 13.70 -30.09 6.99
N TRP A 449 12.92 -29.49 7.88
CA TRP A 449 12.74 -29.93 9.26
C TRP A 449 11.66 -31.03 9.34
N PRO A 450 11.73 -31.94 10.35
CA PRO A 450 10.73 -32.98 10.55
C PRO A 450 9.42 -32.46 11.19
N VAL A 451 9.40 -31.23 11.70
CA VAL A 451 8.22 -30.60 12.30
C VAL A 451 7.39 -29.86 11.23
N ALA A 452 6.08 -30.09 11.26
CA ALA A 452 5.10 -29.40 10.43
C ALA A 452 4.52 -28.21 11.22
N MET A 453 5.04 -27.01 10.97
CA MET A 453 4.56 -25.75 11.52
C MET A 453 5.14 -24.56 10.73
N ASN A 454 4.36 -23.49 10.59
CA ASN A 454 4.81 -22.23 10.00
C ASN A 454 4.31 -21.01 10.79
N GLY A 455 5.00 -19.90 10.61
CA GLY A 455 4.78 -18.67 11.35
C GLY A 455 5.78 -17.60 10.95
N ARG A 456 5.93 -16.57 11.79
CA ARG A 456 6.96 -15.53 11.65
C ARG A 456 8.12 -15.84 12.59
N ALA A 457 9.31 -16.08 12.05
CA ALA A 457 10.50 -16.46 12.81
C ALA A 457 11.37 -15.23 13.12
N ARG A 458 11.88 -15.07 14.34
CA ARG A 458 12.76 -13.95 14.73
C ARG A 458 13.89 -14.44 15.66
N SER A 459 15.06 -13.81 15.55
CA SER A 459 16.18 -14.05 16.45
C SER A 459 15.97 -13.27 17.74
N VAL A 460 15.75 -13.97 18.84
CA VAL A 460 15.43 -13.47 20.18
C VAL A 460 16.58 -13.85 21.10
N GLY A 461 17.46 -12.88 21.38
CA GLY A 461 18.76 -13.14 22.00
C GLY A 461 19.59 -14.11 21.14
N ASN A 462 19.95 -15.27 21.71
CA ASN A 462 20.71 -16.32 21.03
C ASN A 462 19.81 -17.50 20.55
N GLN A 463 18.50 -17.30 20.42
CA GLN A 463 17.51 -18.32 20.05
C GLN A 463 16.66 -17.86 18.87
N ILE A 464 16.13 -18.78 18.06
CA ILE A 464 15.07 -18.44 17.11
C ILE A 464 13.72 -18.76 17.74
N TRP A 465 12.83 -17.78 17.77
CA TRP A 465 11.44 -17.95 18.20
C TRP A 465 10.50 -17.84 16.97
N LEU A 466 9.43 -18.62 16.97
CA LEU A 466 8.43 -18.70 15.91
C LEU A 466 7.06 -18.30 16.46
N TYR A 467 6.51 -17.19 15.97
CA TYR A 467 5.11 -16.82 16.16
C TYR A 467 4.26 -17.53 15.09
N ALA A 468 3.66 -18.66 15.44
CA ALA A 468 2.69 -19.38 14.60
C ALA A 468 1.26 -18.87 14.83
N ASP A 469 0.30 -19.39 14.07
CA ASP A 469 -1.10 -18.95 14.16
C ASP A 469 -1.90 -19.58 15.33
N ASP A 470 -1.25 -20.40 16.18
CA ASP A 470 -1.79 -20.95 17.42
C ASP A 470 -0.90 -20.75 18.67
N GLY A 471 0.32 -20.22 18.53
CA GLY A 471 1.26 -20.16 19.65
C GLY A 471 2.61 -19.50 19.34
N LEU A 472 3.35 -19.26 20.40
CA LEU A 472 4.76 -18.84 20.36
C LEU A 472 5.64 -20.03 20.73
N TYR A 473 6.60 -20.36 19.86
CA TYR A 473 7.48 -21.51 20.01
C TYR A 473 8.96 -21.08 20.01
N ARG A 474 9.80 -21.80 20.76
CA ARG A 474 11.26 -21.77 20.67
C ARG A 474 11.74 -22.88 19.73
N LEU A 475 12.65 -22.58 18.81
CA LEU A 475 13.24 -23.57 17.91
C LEU A 475 14.60 -24.04 18.44
N ASP A 476 14.82 -25.37 18.45
CA ASP A 476 16.14 -25.99 18.60
C ASP A 476 16.68 -26.33 17.20
N LEU A 477 17.71 -25.59 16.78
CA LEU A 477 18.33 -25.71 15.46
C LEU A 477 19.25 -26.94 15.32
N ALA A 478 19.66 -27.55 16.44
CA ALA A 478 20.49 -28.75 16.44
C ALA A 478 19.64 -30.03 16.49
N ALA A 479 18.53 -30.02 17.23
CA ALA A 479 17.56 -31.11 17.27
C ALA A 479 16.53 -31.06 16.12
N LEU A 480 16.37 -29.90 15.45
CA LEU A 480 15.34 -29.60 14.46
C LEU A 480 13.91 -29.75 15.00
N THR A 481 13.70 -29.28 16.23
CA THR A 481 12.44 -29.37 16.98
C THR A 481 11.94 -27.99 17.43
N ALA A 482 10.69 -27.94 17.87
CA ALA A 482 10.06 -26.74 18.39
C ALA A 482 9.38 -27.02 19.74
N GLU A 483 9.54 -26.10 20.68
CA GLU A 483 9.04 -26.13 22.05
C GLU A 483 8.02 -25.01 22.24
N LEU A 484 6.80 -25.33 22.69
CA LEU A 484 5.76 -24.33 22.94
C LEU A 484 6.12 -23.49 24.18
N LEU A 485 6.34 -22.19 24.01
CA LEU A 485 6.52 -21.23 25.11
C LEU A 485 5.17 -20.73 25.62
N TYR A 486 4.25 -20.38 24.71
CA TYR A 486 2.95 -19.81 25.06
C TYR A 486 1.87 -20.17 24.03
N GLN A 487 0.76 -20.74 24.50
CA GLN A 487 -0.42 -20.99 23.66
C GLN A 487 -1.15 -19.67 23.39
N LEU A 488 -1.42 -19.38 22.12
CA LEU A 488 -2.21 -18.23 21.70
C LEU A 488 -3.63 -18.67 21.26
N PRO A 489 -4.61 -17.73 21.26
CA PRO A 489 -5.83 -17.90 20.48
C PRO A 489 -5.52 -18.15 18.99
N GLN A 490 -6.45 -18.78 18.28
CA GLN A 490 -6.23 -19.11 16.87
C GLN A 490 -6.34 -17.86 15.98
N SER A 491 -5.20 -17.41 15.47
CA SER A 491 -5.06 -16.36 14.46
C SER A 491 -5.41 -16.88 13.06
N PHE A 492 -5.56 -15.96 12.11
CA PHE A 492 -5.35 -16.29 10.70
C PHE A 492 -3.86 -16.21 10.36
N MET A 493 -3.37 -17.15 9.56
CA MET A 493 -2.00 -17.10 9.03
C MET A 493 -1.77 -15.81 8.23
N GLY A 494 -0.61 -15.18 8.38
CA GLY A 494 -0.29 -13.88 7.78
C GLY A 494 -0.56 -12.68 8.70
N LEU A 495 -1.60 -12.75 9.54
CA LEU A 495 -1.96 -11.66 10.45
C LEU A 495 -1.05 -11.58 11.67
N GLY A 496 -0.84 -10.34 12.13
CA GLY A 496 0.00 -10.05 13.26
C GLY A 496 1.50 -10.07 12.95
N SER A 497 2.28 -9.73 13.97
CA SER A 497 3.71 -9.44 13.84
C SER A 497 4.46 -9.75 15.14
N ILE A 498 5.75 -10.04 15.02
CA ILE A 498 6.67 -10.29 16.15
C ILE A 498 8.00 -9.57 15.90
N ILE A 499 8.54 -8.98 16.96
CA ILE A 499 9.92 -8.47 17.04
C ILE A 499 10.60 -9.00 18.30
N ALA A 500 11.92 -9.13 18.23
CA ALA A 500 12.76 -9.28 19.42
C ALA A 500 12.94 -7.94 20.15
N LEU A 501 13.31 -8.00 21.42
CA LEU A 501 13.53 -6.85 22.28
C LEU A 501 14.97 -6.84 22.84
N PRO A 502 15.58 -5.67 23.17
CA PRO A 502 16.99 -5.60 23.58
C PRO A 502 17.35 -6.34 24.87
N ASP A 503 16.36 -6.67 25.71
CA ASP A 503 16.51 -7.47 26.92
C ASP A 503 16.46 -9.00 26.66
N GLY A 504 16.47 -9.41 25.40
CA GLY A 504 16.32 -10.81 24.98
C GLY A 504 14.87 -11.31 25.04
N GLY A 505 13.91 -10.43 25.32
CA GLY A 505 12.47 -10.72 25.24
C GLY A 505 11.92 -10.61 23.83
N ALA A 506 10.59 -10.72 23.70
CA ALA A 506 9.88 -10.51 22.44
C ALA A 506 8.58 -9.72 22.64
N LEU A 507 8.11 -9.05 21.59
CA LEU A 507 6.79 -8.42 21.54
C LEU A 507 6.01 -8.97 20.35
N ILE A 508 4.76 -9.35 20.59
CA ILE A 508 3.84 -9.84 19.54
C ILE A 508 2.63 -8.90 19.45
N ALA A 509 2.27 -8.52 18.23
CA ALA A 509 1.01 -7.91 17.87
C ALA A 509 0.11 -9.00 17.27
N HIS A 510 -0.64 -9.69 18.13
CA HIS A 510 -1.47 -10.84 17.79
C HIS A 510 -2.87 -10.39 17.36
N GLN A 511 -3.47 -11.07 16.37
CA GLN A 511 -4.80 -10.75 15.86
C GLN A 511 -5.67 -12.01 15.75
N GLU A 512 -6.59 -12.18 16.69
CA GLU A 512 -7.63 -13.21 16.61
C GLU A 512 -8.92 -12.63 15.98
N ARG A 513 -9.95 -13.47 15.79
CA ARG A 513 -11.22 -13.04 15.17
C ARG A 513 -11.99 -11.99 15.99
N GLY A 514 -11.76 -11.91 17.30
CA GLY A 514 -12.51 -11.05 18.23
C GLY A 514 -11.70 -10.02 19.03
N ASP A 515 -10.37 -10.07 18.99
CA ASP A 515 -9.48 -9.18 19.75
C ASP A 515 -8.12 -9.01 19.03
N ARG A 516 -7.38 -7.99 19.43
CA ARG A 516 -6.10 -7.56 18.85
C ARG A 516 -5.19 -7.15 19.99
N ARG A 517 -4.08 -7.87 20.19
CA ARG A 517 -3.37 -7.88 21.48
C ARG A 517 -1.88 -7.60 21.31
N LEU A 518 -1.36 -6.64 22.05
CA LEU A 518 0.08 -6.53 22.28
C LEU A 518 0.43 -7.41 23.48
N ILE A 519 1.36 -8.35 23.28
CA ILE A 519 1.80 -9.32 24.28
C ILE A 519 3.32 -9.24 24.38
N ALA A 520 3.84 -8.81 25.53
CA ALA A 520 5.26 -8.69 25.81
C ALA A 520 5.75 -9.89 26.60
N PHE A 521 6.93 -10.41 26.25
CA PHE A 521 7.53 -11.62 26.82
C PHE A 521 8.93 -11.34 27.37
N ASN A 522 9.25 -11.91 28.53
CA ASN A 522 10.59 -12.02 29.08
C ASN A 522 11.45 -13.00 28.25
N ALA A 523 12.77 -12.93 28.39
CA ALA A 523 13.71 -13.83 27.70
C ALA A 523 13.57 -15.33 28.06
N ASP A 524 12.82 -15.68 29.11
CA ASP A 524 12.49 -17.07 29.47
C ASP A 524 11.21 -17.60 28.81
N GLY A 525 10.47 -16.74 28.08
CA GLY A 525 9.19 -17.05 27.45
C GLY A 525 7.95 -16.71 28.31
N THR A 526 8.12 -16.18 29.52
CA THR A 526 6.99 -15.77 30.37
C THR A 526 6.41 -14.41 29.95
N VAL A 527 5.09 -14.23 30.07
CA VAL A 527 4.42 -12.96 29.72
C VAL A 527 4.74 -11.88 30.76
N GLN A 528 5.25 -10.73 30.29
CA GLN A 528 5.39 -9.49 31.07
C GLN A 528 4.03 -8.81 31.23
N TRP A 529 3.33 -8.59 30.12
CA TRP A 529 2.00 -8.00 30.08
C TRP A 529 1.29 -8.28 28.77
N GLU A 530 -0.04 -8.15 28.80
CA GLU A 530 -0.94 -8.29 27.65
C GLU A 530 -1.96 -7.14 27.66
N ARG A 531 -2.22 -6.52 26.50
CA ARG A 531 -3.18 -5.41 26.33
C ARG A 531 -3.94 -5.50 25.00
N SER A 532 -5.24 -5.21 25.01
CA SER A 532 -6.03 -5.10 23.78
C SER A 532 -5.85 -3.72 23.15
N TYR A 533 -5.48 -3.70 21.86
CA TYR A 533 -5.52 -2.49 21.00
C TYR A 533 -6.69 -2.52 20.01
N ALA A 534 -7.70 -3.39 20.23
CA ALA A 534 -8.83 -3.53 19.31
C ALA A 534 -9.65 -2.23 19.11
N GLN A 535 -9.62 -1.32 20.09
CA GLN A 535 -10.20 0.03 19.99
C GLN A 535 -9.60 0.91 18.89
N LEU A 536 -8.38 0.60 18.41
CA LEU A 536 -7.77 1.29 17.27
C LEU A 536 -8.28 0.77 15.90
N GLY A 537 -9.08 -0.29 15.88
CA GLY A 537 -9.87 -0.69 14.72
C GLY A 537 -9.25 -1.71 13.77
N THR A 538 -9.84 -1.79 12.57
CA THR A 538 -9.77 -2.89 11.57
C THR A 538 -8.42 -3.35 11.03
N GLY A 539 -7.34 -2.59 11.23
CA GLY A 539 -6.20 -2.57 10.31
C GLY A 539 -5.27 -3.78 10.26
N GLU A 540 -4.40 -3.83 9.24
CA GLU A 540 -3.15 -4.58 9.36
C GLU A 540 -2.29 -3.96 10.47
N SER A 541 -1.60 -4.80 11.26
CA SER A 541 -0.68 -4.31 12.28
C SER A 541 0.69 -4.95 12.16
N ARG A 542 1.74 -4.13 12.19
CA ARG A 542 3.14 -4.56 12.10
C ARG A 542 3.94 -3.98 13.26
N LEU A 543 4.94 -4.71 13.73
CA LEU A 543 5.85 -4.24 14.78
C LEU A 543 7.20 -3.88 14.17
N LEU A 544 7.83 -2.85 14.72
CA LEU A 544 9.17 -2.39 14.38
C LEU A 544 9.96 -2.14 15.67
N LEU A 545 11.26 -2.43 15.66
CA LEU A 545 12.21 -1.99 16.68
C LEU A 545 13.10 -0.90 16.07
N HIS A 546 13.21 0.25 16.73
CA HIS A 546 14.07 1.36 16.31
C HIS A 546 14.70 2.00 17.54
N ASN A 547 16.02 2.14 17.53
CA ASN A 547 16.85 2.58 18.66
C ASN A 547 16.44 1.93 20.00
N GLY A 548 16.35 0.60 20.00
CA GLY A 548 15.94 -0.22 21.15
C GLY A 548 14.48 -0.11 21.59
N ARG A 549 13.70 0.84 21.04
CA ARG A 549 12.28 1.05 21.39
C ARG A 549 11.35 0.35 20.38
N PRO A 550 10.30 -0.34 20.86
CA PRO A 550 9.31 -0.96 19.98
C PRO A 550 8.22 0.03 19.53
N TYR A 551 7.68 -0.18 18.33
CA TYR A 551 6.65 0.62 17.68
C TYR A 551 5.55 -0.26 17.11
N LEU A 552 4.29 0.20 17.22
CA LEU A 552 3.13 -0.40 16.59
C LEU A 552 2.75 0.42 15.35
N LEU A 553 2.85 -0.21 14.20
CA LEU A 553 2.28 0.27 12.95
C LEU A 553 0.86 -0.26 12.81
N LEU A 554 -0.10 0.59 12.46
CA LEU A 554 -1.48 0.19 12.17
C LEU A 554 -1.97 0.85 10.88
N GLN A 555 -2.52 0.05 9.96
CA GLN A 555 -3.05 0.53 8.69
C GLN A 555 -4.54 0.20 8.54
N THR A 556 -5.42 1.20 8.63
CA THR A 556 -6.87 1.04 8.53
C THR A 556 -7.40 1.69 7.24
N GLY A 557 -8.32 1.05 6.53
CA GLY A 557 -8.83 1.63 5.29
C GLY A 557 -9.92 0.82 4.59
N SER A 558 -10.16 1.23 3.34
CA SER A 558 -11.02 0.62 2.34
C SER A 558 -10.27 0.49 1.01
N ASP A 559 -10.96 0.09 -0.05
CA ASP A 559 -10.43 -0.01 -1.43
C ASP A 559 -10.08 1.34 -2.08
N ILE A 560 -10.37 2.46 -1.41
CA ILE A 560 -10.34 3.83 -1.96
C ILE A 560 -9.80 4.87 -0.97
N THR A 561 -9.38 4.44 0.22
CA THR A 561 -8.55 5.24 1.13
C THR A 561 -7.94 4.37 2.21
N THR A 562 -6.70 4.67 2.54
CA THR A 562 -5.95 4.04 3.62
C THR A 562 -5.40 5.14 4.51
N GLN A 563 -5.57 4.98 5.81
CA GLN A 563 -4.86 5.73 6.84
C GLN A 563 -3.81 4.82 7.50
N PHE A 564 -2.73 5.44 7.92
CA PHE A 564 -1.52 4.81 8.41
C PHE A 564 -1.13 5.51 9.70
N PHE A 565 -0.92 4.75 10.77
CA PHE A 565 -0.65 5.28 12.09
C PHE A 565 0.60 4.62 12.68
N LEU A 566 1.52 5.44 13.18
CA LEU A 566 2.69 5.01 13.93
C LEU A 566 2.52 5.36 15.41
N TYR A 567 2.54 4.34 16.25
CA TYR A 567 2.50 4.46 17.70
C TYR A 567 3.82 4.04 18.31
N ALA A 568 4.35 4.90 19.19
CA ALA A 568 5.23 4.52 20.28
C ALA A 568 4.63 3.37 21.09
N ILE A 569 5.46 2.43 21.57
CA ILE A 569 5.05 1.48 22.61
C ILE A 569 5.89 1.71 23.86
N ASP A 570 5.23 2.14 24.94
CA ASP A 570 5.80 2.19 26.28
C ASP A 570 5.76 0.77 26.89
N ARG A 571 6.93 0.21 27.15
CA ARG A 571 7.10 -1.14 27.72
C ARG A 571 6.84 -1.21 29.21
N GLU A 572 7.02 -0.13 29.96
CA GLU A 572 6.89 -0.10 31.42
C GLU A 572 5.44 0.13 31.82
N ASN A 573 4.77 1.08 31.15
CA ASN A 573 3.38 1.44 31.42
C ASN A 573 2.37 0.63 30.58
N SER A 574 2.85 -0.20 29.64
CA SER A 574 2.02 -0.95 28.67
C SER A 574 1.09 -0.03 27.87
N GLY A 575 1.60 1.10 27.38
CA GLY A 575 0.82 2.17 26.73
C GLY A 575 1.30 2.52 25.33
N LEU A 576 0.50 3.30 24.60
CA LEU A 576 0.81 3.81 23.27
C LEU A 576 0.85 5.34 23.25
N THR A 577 1.78 5.91 22.49
CA THR A 577 1.74 7.33 22.11
C THR A 577 1.70 7.46 20.60
N HIS A 578 0.68 8.12 20.06
CA HIS A 578 0.53 8.36 18.63
C HIS A 578 1.47 9.48 18.19
N ILE A 579 2.38 9.19 17.25
CA ILE A 579 3.45 10.13 16.84
C ILE A 579 3.42 10.51 15.36
N PHE A 580 2.73 9.76 14.49
CA PHE A 580 2.57 10.11 13.08
C PHE A 580 1.32 9.48 12.44
N THR A 581 0.62 10.28 11.63
CA THR A 581 -0.48 9.87 10.74
C THR A 581 -0.12 10.12 9.27
N GLY A 582 -0.15 9.09 8.44
CA GLY A 582 -0.11 9.18 6.98
C GLY A 582 -1.38 8.66 6.34
N GLY A 583 -1.49 8.78 5.01
CA GLY A 583 -2.60 8.19 4.28
C GLY A 583 -2.56 8.39 2.75
N THR A 584 -3.51 7.76 2.07
CA THR A 584 -3.74 7.89 0.63
C THR A 584 -5.22 7.67 0.26
N ARG A 585 -5.59 7.99 -0.98
CA ARG A 585 -6.85 7.62 -1.64
C ARG A 585 -6.69 6.68 -2.85
N GLU A 586 -5.45 6.35 -3.24
CA GLU A 586 -5.13 5.32 -4.24
C GLU A 586 -4.27 4.22 -3.59
N PRO A 587 -4.81 3.43 -2.64
CA PRO A 587 -4.02 2.49 -1.85
C PRO A 587 -3.51 1.30 -2.66
N ILE A 588 -2.19 1.10 -2.66
CA ILE A 588 -1.53 -0.08 -3.24
C ILE A 588 -1.37 -1.14 -2.14
N LEU A 589 -2.13 -2.22 -2.26
CA LEU A 589 -2.15 -3.30 -1.24
C LEU A 589 -0.79 -4.00 -1.14
N GLY A 590 -0.18 -3.95 0.05
CA GLY A 590 1.09 -4.60 0.37
C GLY A 590 2.36 -3.80 0.07
N ASP A 591 2.25 -2.65 -0.60
CA ASP A 591 3.39 -1.75 -0.90
C ASP A 591 3.78 -0.86 0.32
N ASN A 592 3.01 -0.91 1.40
CA ASN A 592 3.27 -0.20 2.65
C ASN A 592 4.41 -0.84 3.46
N TRP A 593 5.33 -0.04 4.03
CA TRP A 593 6.41 -0.53 4.89
C TRP A 593 7.08 0.60 5.69
N VAL A 594 7.84 0.24 6.73
CA VAL A 594 8.70 1.16 7.49
C VAL A 594 10.04 0.51 7.75
N VAL A 595 11.12 1.29 7.63
CA VAL A 595 12.48 0.87 7.98
C VAL A 595 13.17 1.92 8.84
N SER A 596 14.11 1.47 9.67
CA SER A 596 15.07 2.36 10.34
C SER A 596 16.14 2.79 9.33
N LEU A 597 16.42 4.10 9.24
CA LEU A 597 17.57 4.59 8.47
C LEU A 597 18.80 4.67 9.38
N ASN A 598 18.68 5.35 10.51
CA ASN A 598 19.75 5.53 11.49
C ASN A 598 19.17 5.52 12.92
N GLU A 599 19.89 6.10 13.90
CA GLU A 599 19.47 6.14 15.31
C GLU A 599 18.22 6.99 15.61
N ASN A 600 17.86 7.93 14.72
CA ASN A 600 16.76 8.88 14.93
C ASN A 600 15.68 8.84 13.83
N LEU A 601 16.04 8.42 12.61
CA LEU A 601 15.19 8.54 11.43
C LEU A 601 14.52 7.22 11.05
N LEU A 602 13.20 7.28 10.86
CA LEU A 602 12.38 6.25 10.19
C LEU A 602 11.97 6.70 8.79
N LEU A 603 12.09 5.82 7.81
CA LEU A 603 11.50 5.98 6.48
C LEU A 603 10.19 5.18 6.40
N MET A 604 9.13 5.82 5.94
CA MET A 604 7.79 5.24 5.86
C MET A 604 7.24 5.34 4.43
N ASN A 605 6.81 4.21 3.86
CA ASN A 605 5.93 4.15 2.69
C ASN A 605 4.50 3.81 3.14
N ILE A 606 3.55 4.63 2.70
CA ILE A 606 2.12 4.54 3.00
C ILE A 606 1.39 3.50 2.11
N GLY A 607 2.00 3.07 1.00
CA GLY A 607 1.47 2.13 0.03
C GLY A 607 0.49 2.79 -0.94
N GLY A 608 1.00 3.40 -2.00
CA GLY A 608 0.22 4.25 -2.91
C GLY A 608 -0.02 5.69 -2.40
N GLY A 609 0.77 6.15 -1.43
CA GLY A 609 0.81 7.52 -0.95
C GLY A 609 2.25 7.92 -0.61
N SER A 610 2.55 9.22 -0.67
CA SER A 610 3.90 9.79 -0.55
C SER A 610 4.72 9.21 0.61
N MET A 611 6.03 9.05 0.41
CA MET A 611 6.96 8.73 1.50
C MET A 611 7.04 9.89 2.49
N ALA A 612 7.37 9.56 3.73
CA ALA A 612 7.83 10.50 4.74
C ALA A 612 9.05 9.94 5.48
N VAL A 613 10.03 10.80 5.78
CA VAL A 613 11.06 10.53 6.80
C VAL A 613 10.71 11.28 8.07
N LEU A 614 10.75 10.57 9.19
CA LEU A 614 10.40 11.06 10.53
C LEU A 614 11.61 10.98 11.45
N ASP A 615 12.07 12.14 11.95
CA ASP A 615 12.84 12.23 13.17
C ASP A 615 11.91 11.89 14.33
N VAL A 616 12.12 10.69 14.86
CA VAL A 616 11.32 10.13 15.92
C VAL A 616 11.56 10.88 17.23
N ALA A 617 12.80 11.23 17.55
CA ALA A 617 13.13 11.95 18.78
C ALA A 617 12.44 13.33 18.86
N ALA A 618 12.31 14.02 17.72
CA ALA A 618 11.55 15.26 17.59
C ALA A 618 10.03 15.03 17.70
N ALA A 619 9.50 13.97 17.07
CA ALA A 619 8.07 13.64 17.09
C ALA A 619 7.53 13.29 18.49
N TYR A 620 8.35 12.72 19.37
CA TYR A 620 7.96 12.40 20.76
C TYR A 620 7.90 13.61 21.71
N GLN A 621 8.55 14.74 21.39
CA GLN A 621 8.62 15.85 22.35
C GLN A 621 7.22 16.47 22.56
N PRO A 622 6.83 16.85 23.79
CA PRO A 622 5.61 17.60 24.05
C PRO A 622 5.46 18.84 23.17
N ILE A 623 4.21 19.27 22.94
CA ILE A 623 3.91 20.52 22.25
C ILE A 623 3.94 21.64 23.29
N ASP A 624 4.77 22.66 23.05
CA ASP A 624 4.83 23.89 23.85
C ASP A 624 3.70 24.91 23.50
#